data_AF-A0A1L6RAN4-F1
#
_entry.id   AF-A0A1L6RAN4-F1
#
_cell.length_a   1.000
_cell.length_b   1.000
_cell.length_c   1.000
_cell.angle_alpha   90.00
_cell.angle_beta   90.00
_cell.angle_gamma   90.00
#
_symmetry.space_group_name_H-M   'P 1'
#
loop_
_entity.id
_entity.type
_entity.pdbx_description
1 polymer ?
#
loop_
_entity_poly.entity_id
_entity_poly.type
_entity_poly.pdbx_seq_one_letter_code
_entity_poly.pdbx_strand_id
1 'polypeptide(L)'
;MKILSMGSPATTYVFNKKINDTYGGEHIVKKVKEFYTIGHLMSSYASIKKFADKSNISPEYKEFLNWNFENNGFWEKLKSFQPDILLMDLFSDIYFGNLVLSDGTYVTRNIRLNKTFPSEAVRETFNDKNFYKNLQYHVKLFLRNVNSLSPKTHVIFNNARFPEKMSINGLSQKKYNHDFYKFSIDTIDRYNNAWAKIDNLIYKNEGCRRVNFDKKHSFAEQNFSNGKHWYYFYNQNYYSDVQTQVEEIAATWDLGPTVKKITADDKISAQIDANVVLLDVPSKHTDLRAFRENKKAYEQVKKIIKQDYVLHGNIGNLFRFIKRKNLVGVYPKYLDLHYRIIPPKDKRTYGPNRLLVRFLGFSDQKSTSIFKRNFKADFTTLKDSIAKNTYILEIGDMNLVAGSFYTNTENFPDYEKQISELVELIADKYLVDSSRIVMYGTSRGATGALINGGLNNYKILAADPVVDGQAWFDKGDLHYTANIRKINLMNDVLSSLKDYSLSKENVLVMGTSNVGVTFLPNLQLPSDKVTMVDLNMDIFDHAELNGKSVPLQLAMINYLLIKDDLSIRNSNEEILGGVVLSIKDLKHDSVNLSNVNKFRIRIDDFITNEDFNADFLKGFILIKTDELYQFWEKY
;
A
#
# COMPACT_ATOMS: atom_id res chain seq x y z
N MET A 1 -17.07 -7.07 11.45
CA MET A 1 -17.85 -5.97 12.10
C MET A 1 -18.25 -4.92 11.07
N LYS A 2 -19.48 -4.40 11.11
CA LYS A 2 -19.99 -3.33 10.24
C LYS A 2 -19.89 -1.99 10.96
N ILE A 3 -19.14 -1.05 10.39
CA ILE A 3 -18.87 0.26 10.99
C ILE A 3 -19.43 1.37 10.10
N LEU A 4 -20.28 2.22 10.65
CA LEU A 4 -20.65 3.49 10.05
C LEU A 4 -19.87 4.61 10.75
N SER A 5 -19.16 5.45 10.00
CA SER A 5 -18.41 6.58 10.55
C SER A 5 -18.97 7.93 10.10
N MET A 6 -19.05 8.88 11.04
CA MET A 6 -19.44 10.28 10.79
C MET A 6 -18.57 11.27 11.59
N GLY A 7 -18.71 12.56 11.29
CA GLY A 7 -17.99 13.64 11.99
C GLY A 7 -16.86 14.21 11.13
N SER A 8 -15.69 14.40 11.72
CA SER A 8 -14.49 14.90 11.04
C SER A 8 -13.61 13.77 10.48
N PRO A 9 -12.61 14.10 9.65
CA PRO A 9 -11.56 13.16 9.25
C PRO A 9 -10.76 12.52 10.39
N ALA A 10 -10.81 13.08 11.60
CA ALA A 10 -10.30 12.41 12.79
C ALA A 10 -11.01 11.06 13.01
N THR A 11 -12.30 10.99 12.68
CA THR A 11 -13.14 9.81 12.85
C THR A 11 -13.31 9.01 11.57
N THR A 12 -13.65 9.67 10.46
CA THR A 12 -13.99 8.96 9.22
C THR A 12 -12.80 8.25 8.60
N TYR A 13 -11.56 8.60 8.98
CA TYR A 13 -10.34 7.99 8.44
C TYR A 13 -9.72 6.91 9.33
N VAL A 14 -10.24 6.66 10.54
CA VAL A 14 -9.76 5.60 11.45
C VAL A 14 -9.71 4.25 10.74
N PHE A 15 -10.80 3.91 10.04
CA PHE A 15 -10.93 2.66 9.31
C PHE A 15 -10.75 2.84 7.79
N ASN A 16 -9.86 3.75 7.39
CA ASN A 16 -9.53 3.97 5.98
C ASN A 16 -8.16 3.39 5.65
N LYS A 17 -8.13 2.30 4.87
CA LYS A 17 -6.89 1.59 4.48
C LYS A 17 -5.85 2.43 3.75
N LYS A 18 -6.23 3.58 3.16
CA LYS A 18 -5.28 4.51 2.49
C LYS A 18 -4.65 5.50 3.48
N ILE A 19 -5.21 5.62 4.67
CA ILE A 19 -4.78 6.57 5.69
C ILE A 19 -4.18 5.86 6.88
N ASN A 20 -4.84 4.84 7.44
CA ASN A 20 -4.35 4.13 8.60
C ASN A 20 -3.55 2.89 8.16
N ASP A 21 -2.24 2.95 8.36
CA ASP A 21 -1.29 1.89 8.00
C ASP A 21 -1.51 0.59 8.81
N THR A 22 -2.27 0.65 9.91
CA THR A 22 -2.57 -0.48 10.81
C THR A 22 -4.00 -1.02 10.68
N TYR A 23 -4.67 -0.68 9.58
CA TYR A 23 -6.01 -1.19 9.28
C TYR A 23 -6.04 -2.74 9.21
N GLY A 24 -6.83 -3.39 10.07
CA GLY A 24 -7.10 -4.83 10.03
C GLY A 24 -8.39 -5.11 9.25
N GLY A 25 -8.40 -6.08 8.34
CA GLY A 25 -9.43 -6.18 7.31
C GLY A 25 -10.71 -6.93 7.63
N GLU A 26 -11.12 -6.99 8.88
CA GLU A 26 -12.38 -7.65 9.28
C GLU A 26 -13.56 -6.67 9.37
N HIS A 27 -13.37 -5.44 8.88
CA HIS A 27 -14.34 -4.36 8.99
C HIS A 27 -15.01 -4.07 7.66
N ILE A 28 -16.35 -4.03 7.65
CA ILE A 28 -17.14 -3.49 6.55
C ILE A 28 -17.46 -2.05 6.91
N VAL A 29 -16.82 -1.09 6.25
CA VAL A 29 -16.85 0.31 6.66
C VAL A 29 -17.63 1.14 5.64
N LYS A 30 -18.61 1.90 6.11
CA LYS A 30 -19.24 2.98 5.32
C LYS A 30 -18.98 4.31 6.02
N LYS A 31 -18.74 5.35 5.23
CA LYS A 31 -18.68 6.73 5.72
C LYS A 31 -19.90 7.53 5.26
N VAL A 32 -20.33 8.45 6.11
CA VAL A 32 -21.27 9.50 5.72
C VAL A 32 -20.51 10.79 5.40
N LYS A 33 -21.23 11.79 4.89
CA LYS A 33 -20.64 13.09 4.59
C LYS A 33 -20.20 13.77 5.90
N GLU A 34 -19.00 14.33 5.87
CA GLU A 34 -18.33 14.89 7.06
C GLU A 34 -18.94 16.22 7.47
N PHE A 35 -18.67 16.62 8.72
CA PHE A 35 -18.94 17.96 9.25
C PHE A 35 -20.41 18.33 9.46
N TYR A 36 -21.28 17.38 9.80
CA TYR A 36 -22.59 17.68 10.37
C TYR A 36 -22.51 17.92 11.87
N THR A 37 -23.26 18.90 12.35
CA THR A 37 -23.63 19.05 13.77
C THR A 37 -24.82 18.16 14.10
N ILE A 38 -24.97 17.78 15.36
CA ILE A 38 -26.12 16.97 15.78
C ILE A 38 -27.43 17.75 15.61
N GLY A 39 -27.42 19.05 15.93
CA GLY A 39 -28.58 19.92 15.71
C GLY A 39 -29.07 19.89 14.25
N HIS A 40 -28.16 19.90 13.28
CA HIS A 40 -28.51 19.79 11.86
C HIS A 40 -29.22 18.48 11.54
N LEU A 41 -28.74 17.35 12.08
CA LEU A 41 -29.36 16.05 11.85
C LEU A 41 -30.71 15.88 12.57
N MET A 42 -30.98 16.67 13.60
CA MET A 42 -32.26 16.71 14.32
C MET A 42 -33.30 17.63 13.65
N SER A 43 -32.88 18.44 12.68
CA SER A 43 -33.79 19.31 11.93
C SER A 43 -34.34 18.60 10.70
N SER A 44 -35.41 19.13 10.10
CA SER A 44 -35.91 18.59 8.84
C SER A 44 -35.06 19.05 7.66
N TYR A 45 -34.73 18.11 6.76
CA TYR A 45 -34.06 18.43 5.50
C TYR A 45 -34.86 19.46 4.67
N ALA A 46 -36.19 19.40 4.69
CA ALA A 46 -37.04 20.33 3.94
C ALA A 46 -36.82 21.79 4.40
N SER A 47 -36.71 22.03 5.70
CA SER A 47 -36.43 23.36 6.25
C SER A 47 -35.01 23.84 5.92
N ILE A 48 -34.02 22.95 6.04
CA ILE A 48 -32.63 23.25 5.68
C ILE A 48 -32.50 23.59 4.20
N LYS A 49 -33.19 22.84 3.33
CA LYS A 49 -33.22 23.09 1.89
C LYS A 49 -33.85 24.46 1.58
N LYS A 50 -34.98 24.77 2.22
CA LYS A 50 -35.64 26.09 2.08
C LYS A 50 -34.71 27.24 2.45
N PHE A 51 -33.91 27.08 3.51
CA PHE A 51 -32.87 28.04 3.87
C PHE A 51 -31.79 28.13 2.78
N ALA A 52 -31.23 26.99 2.35
CA ALA A 52 -30.18 26.95 1.32
C ALA A 52 -30.61 27.57 -0.03
N ASP A 53 -31.89 27.46 -0.39
CA ASP A 53 -32.43 27.99 -1.63
C ASP A 53 -32.65 29.51 -1.57
N LYS A 54 -32.97 30.07 -0.40
CA LYS A 54 -33.29 31.49 -0.21
C LYS A 54 -32.12 32.34 0.23
N SER A 55 -31.15 31.76 0.94
CA SER A 55 -30.06 32.52 1.51
C SER A 55 -28.95 32.80 0.51
N ASN A 56 -28.36 34.00 0.61
CA ASN A 56 -27.17 34.36 -0.15
C ASN A 56 -25.92 33.75 0.52
N ILE A 57 -25.57 32.54 0.10
CA ILE A 57 -24.45 31.75 0.62
C ILE A 57 -23.57 31.23 -0.53
N SER A 58 -22.35 30.81 -0.21
CA SER A 58 -21.45 30.22 -1.21
C SER A 58 -22.03 28.97 -1.89
N PRO A 59 -21.69 28.71 -3.17
CA PRO A 59 -22.12 27.52 -3.89
C PRO A 59 -21.77 26.21 -3.18
N GLU A 60 -20.57 26.11 -2.61
CA GLU A 60 -20.09 24.90 -1.92
C GLU A 60 -20.89 24.62 -0.64
N TYR A 61 -21.28 25.67 0.08
CA TYR A 61 -22.13 25.52 1.26
C TYR A 61 -23.57 25.20 0.87
N LYS A 62 -24.09 25.78 -0.20
CA LYS A 62 -25.40 25.41 -0.76
C LYS A 62 -25.43 23.95 -1.20
N GLU A 63 -24.38 23.44 -1.84
CA GLU A 63 -24.23 22.02 -2.17
C GLU A 63 -24.14 21.14 -0.92
N PHE A 64 -23.44 21.61 0.12
CA PHE A 64 -23.40 20.95 1.41
C PHE A 64 -24.80 20.77 2.02
N LEU A 65 -25.60 21.83 2.06
CA LEU A 65 -26.94 21.85 2.62
C LEU A 65 -28.00 21.14 1.75
N ASN A 66 -27.82 21.12 0.43
CA ASN A 66 -28.71 20.40 -0.48
C ASN A 66 -28.55 18.88 -0.42
N TRP A 67 -27.55 18.35 0.31
CA TRP A 67 -27.43 16.92 0.52
C TRP A 67 -28.49 16.40 1.50
N ASN A 68 -29.42 15.60 0.98
CA ASN A 68 -30.52 15.05 1.77
C ASN A 68 -30.00 13.99 2.76
N PHE A 69 -29.78 14.42 4.01
CA PHE A 69 -29.31 13.55 5.10
C PHE A 69 -30.38 12.57 5.60
N GLU A 70 -31.66 12.78 5.28
CA GLU A 70 -32.77 11.91 5.63
C GLU A 70 -32.86 10.73 4.64
N ASN A 71 -33.08 11.00 3.35
CA ASN A 71 -33.44 9.98 2.36
C ASN A 71 -32.26 9.32 1.65
N ASN A 72 -31.12 10.02 1.50
CA ASN A 72 -29.96 9.49 0.76
C ASN A 72 -28.66 9.61 1.57
N GLY A 73 -28.76 10.06 2.81
CA GLY A 73 -27.61 10.45 3.62
C GLY A 73 -27.47 9.70 4.92
N PHE A 74 -27.31 10.40 6.04
CA PHE A 74 -26.98 9.76 7.31
C PHE A 74 -28.06 8.78 7.78
N TRP A 75 -29.32 9.23 7.85
CA TRP A 75 -30.41 8.42 8.39
C TRP A 75 -30.73 7.21 7.53
N GLU A 76 -30.84 7.38 6.20
CA GLU A 76 -31.03 6.25 5.30
C GLU A 76 -29.84 5.28 5.32
N LYS A 77 -28.59 5.79 5.37
CA LYS A 77 -27.43 4.89 5.50
C LYS A 77 -27.45 4.11 6.80
N LEU A 78 -27.81 4.73 7.92
CA LEU A 78 -27.95 4.03 9.20
C LEU A 78 -29.01 2.91 9.09
N LYS A 79 -30.20 3.26 8.58
CA LYS A 79 -31.34 2.36 8.43
C LYS A 79 -31.05 1.19 7.49
N SER A 80 -30.48 1.45 6.32
CA SER A 80 -30.19 0.43 5.31
C SER A 80 -28.95 -0.40 5.65
N PHE A 81 -27.92 0.20 6.25
CA PHE A 81 -26.68 -0.50 6.53
C PHE A 81 -26.74 -1.31 7.81
N GLN A 82 -27.52 -0.91 8.82
CA GLN A 82 -27.60 -1.55 10.13
C GLN A 82 -26.19 -1.86 10.69
N PRO A 83 -25.39 -0.83 11.02
CA PRO A 83 -24.04 -1.04 11.50
C PRO A 83 -24.04 -1.66 12.90
N ASP A 84 -23.02 -2.46 13.21
CA ASP A 84 -22.76 -2.90 14.57
C ASP A 84 -22.26 -1.72 15.42
N ILE A 85 -21.44 -0.85 14.81
CA ILE A 85 -20.88 0.34 15.45
C ILE A 85 -21.13 1.60 14.62
N LEU A 86 -21.64 2.64 15.27
CA LEU A 86 -21.57 4.03 14.81
C LEU A 86 -20.42 4.74 15.52
N LEU A 87 -19.35 5.03 14.78
CA LEU A 87 -18.21 5.81 15.28
C LEU A 87 -18.37 7.27 14.87
N MET A 88 -18.36 8.20 15.83
CA MET A 88 -18.62 9.61 15.56
C MET A 88 -17.86 10.56 16.48
N ASP A 89 -17.51 11.76 15.99
CA ASP A 89 -17.04 12.86 16.85
C ASP A 89 -18.04 14.03 16.85
N LEU A 90 -17.91 14.92 17.84
CA LEU A 90 -18.67 16.16 17.98
C LEU A 90 -17.85 17.37 17.52
N PHE A 91 -16.92 17.17 16.59
CA PHE A 91 -16.03 18.22 16.12
C PHE A 91 -16.78 19.38 15.50
N SER A 92 -17.78 19.10 14.69
CA SER A 92 -18.59 20.12 14.04
C SER A 92 -19.32 20.98 15.06
N ASP A 93 -19.90 20.37 16.10
CA ASP A 93 -20.67 21.08 17.13
C ASP A 93 -19.79 22.07 17.87
N ILE A 94 -18.54 21.70 18.14
CA ILE A 94 -17.58 22.53 18.87
C ILE A 94 -16.92 23.57 17.96
N TYR A 95 -16.48 23.16 16.78
CA TYR A 95 -15.69 24.02 15.89
C TYR A 95 -16.55 24.98 15.06
N PHE A 96 -17.69 24.51 14.57
CA PHE A 96 -18.60 25.29 13.73
C PHE A 96 -19.74 25.91 14.52
N GLY A 97 -20.36 25.11 15.39
CA GLY A 97 -21.65 25.43 15.99
C GLY A 97 -22.79 25.41 14.97
N ASN A 98 -23.92 25.98 15.37
CA ASN A 98 -25.14 26.01 14.57
C ASN A 98 -25.52 27.45 14.18
N LEU A 99 -26.29 27.54 13.10
CA LEU A 99 -27.22 28.63 12.82
C LEU A 99 -28.60 28.16 13.25
N VAL A 100 -29.26 28.92 14.10
CA VAL A 100 -30.62 28.66 14.57
C VAL A 100 -31.56 29.60 13.84
N LEU A 101 -32.48 29.04 13.06
CA LEU A 101 -33.48 29.79 12.30
C LEU A 101 -34.67 30.14 13.20
N SER A 102 -35.49 31.08 12.76
CA SER A 102 -36.68 31.55 13.50
C SER A 102 -37.73 30.44 13.74
N ASP A 103 -37.76 29.41 12.90
CA ASP A 103 -38.63 28.24 13.04
C ASP A 103 -38.03 27.14 13.94
N GLY A 104 -36.88 27.39 14.56
CA GLY A 104 -36.17 26.42 15.41
C GLY A 104 -35.28 25.43 14.66
N THR A 105 -35.17 25.54 13.33
CA THR A 105 -34.26 24.71 12.53
C THR A 105 -32.81 25.03 12.87
N TYR A 106 -32.01 23.99 13.10
CA TYR A 106 -30.57 24.09 13.29
C TYR A 106 -29.85 23.73 12.00
N VAL A 107 -28.90 24.57 11.59
CA VAL A 107 -28.07 24.37 10.38
C VAL A 107 -26.60 24.43 10.76
N THR A 108 -25.79 23.43 10.39
CA THR A 108 -24.35 23.44 10.67
C THR A 108 -23.65 24.65 10.08
N ARG A 109 -23.06 25.50 10.93
CA ARG A 109 -22.38 26.73 10.50
C ARG A 109 -20.98 26.45 9.95
N ASN A 110 -20.89 25.76 8.82
CA ASN A 110 -19.61 25.30 8.27
C ASN A 110 -18.77 26.47 7.70
N ILE A 111 -17.97 27.11 8.57
CA ILE A 111 -17.15 28.29 8.25
C ILE A 111 -16.01 28.03 7.25
N ARG A 112 -15.80 26.77 6.86
CA ARG A 112 -14.86 26.40 5.80
C ARG A 112 -15.45 26.59 4.42
N LEU A 113 -16.76 26.34 4.29
CA LEU A 113 -17.47 26.46 3.02
C LEU A 113 -18.03 27.86 2.82
N ASN A 114 -18.41 28.55 3.90
CA ASN A 114 -19.01 29.88 3.81
C ASN A 114 -18.50 30.80 4.93
N LYS A 115 -18.06 32.02 4.60
CA LYS A 115 -17.44 32.95 5.57
C LYS A 115 -18.44 33.87 6.26
N THR A 116 -19.44 34.32 5.51
CA THR A 116 -20.48 35.26 5.95
C THR A 116 -21.82 34.56 5.94
N PHE A 117 -22.60 34.72 7.01
CA PHE A 117 -23.90 34.05 7.15
C PHE A 117 -25.03 35.09 7.19
N PRO A 118 -26.23 34.74 6.70
CA PRO A 118 -27.40 35.63 6.73
C PRO A 118 -27.72 36.12 8.13
N SER A 119 -28.15 37.38 8.26
CA SER A 119 -28.53 38.02 9.54
C SER A 119 -29.79 37.42 10.17
N GLU A 120 -30.63 36.77 9.37
CA GLU A 120 -31.87 36.11 9.78
C GLU A 120 -31.66 34.84 10.62
N ALA A 121 -30.41 34.37 10.77
CA ALA A 121 -30.07 33.21 11.56
C ALA A 121 -29.23 33.60 12.80
N VAL A 122 -29.62 33.08 13.96
CA VAL A 122 -28.89 33.31 15.21
C VAL A 122 -27.75 32.30 15.32
N ARG A 123 -26.53 32.79 15.52
CA ARG A 123 -25.38 31.93 15.73
C ARG A 123 -25.43 31.32 17.13
N GLU A 124 -25.27 30.00 17.21
CA GLU A 124 -25.09 29.26 18.47
C GLU A 124 -23.75 28.50 18.44
N THR A 125 -22.91 28.75 19.44
CA THR A 125 -21.56 28.20 19.62
C THR A 125 -21.33 27.83 21.08
N PHE A 126 -20.22 27.15 21.39
CA PHE A 126 -19.87 26.77 22.76
C PHE A 126 -19.66 27.93 23.75
N ASN A 127 -19.61 29.18 23.26
CA ASN A 127 -19.56 30.38 24.11
C ASN A 127 -20.95 30.81 24.59
N ASP A 128 -22.01 30.33 23.95
CA ASP A 128 -23.38 30.73 24.26
C ASP A 128 -23.92 29.97 25.47
N LYS A 129 -24.65 30.68 26.34
CA LYS A 129 -25.11 30.18 27.65
C LYS A 129 -25.88 28.85 27.57
N ASN A 130 -26.69 28.68 26.53
CA ASN A 130 -27.57 27.52 26.39
C ASN A 130 -26.99 26.39 25.52
N PHE A 131 -25.82 26.59 24.89
CA PHE A 131 -25.26 25.63 23.93
C PHE A 131 -25.15 24.22 24.50
N TYR A 132 -24.55 24.08 25.69
CA TYR A 132 -24.32 22.77 26.28
C TYR A 132 -25.62 22.04 26.65
N LYS A 133 -26.63 22.78 27.11
CA LYS A 133 -27.96 22.23 27.42
C LYS A 133 -28.67 21.76 26.15
N ASN A 134 -28.61 22.56 25.07
CA ASN A 134 -29.20 22.22 23.79
C ASN A 134 -28.49 21.04 23.14
N LEU A 135 -27.15 21.00 23.17
CA LEU A 135 -26.37 19.88 22.65
C LEU A 135 -26.68 18.58 23.39
N GLN A 136 -26.78 18.61 24.73
CA GLN A 136 -27.18 17.43 25.52
C GLN A 136 -28.55 16.92 25.09
N TYR A 137 -29.53 17.82 24.93
CA TYR A 137 -30.86 17.47 24.44
C TYR A 137 -30.83 16.84 23.05
N HIS A 138 -30.10 17.44 22.11
CA HIS A 138 -29.94 16.92 20.75
C HIS A 138 -29.25 15.56 20.72
N VAL A 139 -28.22 15.33 21.54
CA VAL A 139 -27.56 14.02 21.62
C VAL A 139 -28.52 12.96 22.16
N LYS A 140 -29.31 13.28 23.19
CA LYS A 140 -30.31 12.34 23.71
C LYS A 140 -31.36 11.97 22.65
N LEU A 141 -31.87 12.95 21.90
CA LEU A 141 -32.78 12.68 20.78
C LEU A 141 -32.12 11.86 19.67
N PHE A 142 -30.88 12.20 19.32
CA PHE A 142 -30.11 11.50 18.32
C PHE A 142 -29.93 10.03 18.67
N LEU A 143 -29.51 9.72 19.90
CA LEU A 143 -29.34 8.34 20.38
C LEU A 143 -30.66 7.58 20.36
N ARG A 144 -31.78 8.22 20.73
CA ARG A 144 -33.12 7.62 20.62
C ARG A 144 -33.48 7.29 19.17
N ASN A 145 -33.19 8.19 18.23
CA ASN A 145 -33.46 7.97 16.81
C ASN A 145 -32.56 6.86 16.23
N VAL A 146 -31.29 6.81 16.63
CA VAL A 146 -30.37 5.73 16.26
C VAL A 146 -30.92 4.38 16.75
N ASN A 147 -31.30 4.28 18.02
CA ASN A 147 -31.86 3.04 18.58
C ASN A 147 -33.19 2.63 17.92
N SER A 148 -34.01 3.60 17.51
CA SER A 148 -35.26 3.33 16.78
C SER A 148 -35.00 2.76 15.37
N LEU A 149 -34.04 3.35 14.64
CA LEU A 149 -33.75 2.98 13.25
C LEU A 149 -32.81 1.78 13.11
N SER A 150 -31.90 1.60 14.07
CA SER A 150 -30.93 0.52 14.10
C SER A 150 -30.68 0.07 15.55
N PRO A 151 -31.58 -0.75 16.12
CA PRO A 151 -31.59 -1.09 17.55
C PRO A 151 -30.39 -1.92 18.03
N LYS A 152 -29.62 -2.52 17.11
CA LYS A 152 -28.40 -3.27 17.42
C LYS A 152 -27.12 -2.42 17.31
N THR A 153 -27.23 -1.16 16.86
CA THR A 153 -26.07 -0.29 16.70
C THR A 153 -25.59 0.21 18.06
N HIS A 154 -24.31 -0.04 18.35
CA HIS A 154 -23.61 0.60 19.45
C HIS A 154 -22.97 1.92 18.99
N VAL A 155 -23.17 2.99 19.76
CA VAL A 155 -22.58 4.30 19.46
C VAL A 155 -21.29 4.48 20.25
N ILE A 156 -20.19 4.79 19.56
CA ILE A 156 -18.90 5.14 20.16
C ILE A 156 -18.55 6.57 19.76
N PHE A 157 -18.31 7.42 20.75
CA PHE A 157 -17.81 8.76 20.51
C PHE A 157 -16.28 8.77 20.42
N ASN A 158 -15.75 9.26 19.31
CA ASN A 158 -14.36 9.62 19.13
C ASN A 158 -14.08 10.95 19.80
N ASN A 159 -13.40 10.90 20.94
CA ASN A 159 -13.09 12.06 21.75
C ASN A 159 -11.84 12.79 21.25
N ALA A 160 -11.78 13.11 19.95
CA ALA A 160 -10.68 13.84 19.34
C ALA A 160 -10.45 15.20 20.04
N ARG A 161 -9.23 15.74 19.98
CA ARG A 161 -8.85 17.03 20.58
C ARG A 161 -8.10 17.88 19.58
N PHE A 162 -8.17 19.20 19.72
CA PHE A 162 -7.24 20.06 18.99
C PHE A 162 -5.84 19.77 19.51
N PRO A 163 -4.92 19.26 18.67
CA PRO A 163 -3.64 18.79 19.14
C PRO A 163 -2.74 19.97 19.52
N GLU A 164 -2.12 19.88 20.69
CA GLU A 164 -1.18 20.87 21.23
C GLU A 164 0.21 20.75 20.57
N LYS A 165 0.46 19.65 19.86
CA LYS A 165 1.71 19.32 19.17
C LYS A 165 1.44 18.89 17.72
N MET A 166 2.49 18.93 16.92
CA MET A 166 2.45 18.53 15.51
C MET A 166 3.54 17.52 15.17
N SER A 167 3.40 16.88 14.02
CA SER A 167 4.40 16.00 13.42
C SER A 167 4.67 16.35 11.97
N ILE A 168 5.85 15.93 11.50
CA ILE A 168 6.24 15.90 10.09
C ILE A 168 6.65 14.47 9.79
N ASN A 169 5.95 13.80 8.88
CA ASN A 169 6.16 12.39 8.53
C ASN A 169 6.09 11.48 9.78
N GLY A 170 5.16 11.78 10.70
CA GLY A 170 4.98 11.06 11.96
C GLY A 170 5.95 11.43 13.09
N LEU A 171 7.00 12.22 12.82
CA LEU A 171 7.97 12.64 13.83
C LEU A 171 7.49 13.89 14.58
N SER A 172 7.40 13.79 15.91
CA SER A 172 7.02 14.91 16.78
C SER A 172 7.91 16.13 16.57
N GLN A 173 7.30 17.30 16.53
CA GLN A 173 8.01 18.58 16.47
C GLN A 173 8.03 19.26 17.84
N LYS A 174 9.08 20.06 18.09
CA LYS A 174 9.25 20.78 19.37
C LYS A 174 8.32 21.99 19.51
N LYS A 175 8.02 22.67 18.40
CA LYS A 175 7.17 23.87 18.36
C LYS A 175 5.94 23.59 17.52
N TYR A 176 4.78 24.12 17.91
CA TYR A 176 3.59 24.11 17.06
C TYR A 176 3.72 25.19 15.98
N ASN A 177 3.40 24.87 14.73
CA ASN A 177 3.49 25.80 13.61
C ASN A 177 2.19 26.59 13.49
N HIS A 178 2.14 27.71 14.22
CA HIS A 178 1.00 28.62 14.24
C HIS A 178 0.76 29.29 12.89
N ASP A 179 1.80 29.57 12.12
CA ASP A 179 1.65 30.18 10.79
C ASP A 179 0.94 29.25 9.81
N PHE A 180 1.18 27.94 9.97
CA PHE A 180 0.61 26.91 9.11
C PHE A 180 -0.86 26.60 9.46
N TYR A 181 -1.17 26.38 10.74
CA TYR A 181 -2.53 26.01 11.18
C TYR A 181 -3.40 27.21 11.62
N LYS A 182 -2.81 28.40 11.76
CA LYS A 182 -3.47 29.68 12.11
C LYS A 182 -4.19 29.71 13.46
N PHE A 183 -3.82 28.81 14.39
CA PHE A 183 -4.44 28.66 15.71
C PHE A 183 -3.45 28.99 16.80
N SER A 184 -3.75 29.93 17.70
CA SER A 184 -2.94 30.17 18.91
C SER A 184 -3.14 29.06 19.94
N ILE A 185 -2.18 28.92 20.88
CA ILE A 185 -2.28 27.98 22.00
C ILE A 185 -3.55 28.25 22.82
N ASP A 186 -3.82 29.52 23.17
CA ASP A 186 -5.05 29.89 23.89
C ASP A 186 -6.33 29.50 23.14
N THR A 187 -6.30 29.52 21.81
CA THR A 187 -7.44 29.09 21.00
C THR A 187 -7.62 27.58 21.07
N ILE A 188 -6.53 26.81 20.98
CA ILE A 188 -6.54 25.35 21.17
C ILE A 188 -7.07 25.00 22.56
N ASP A 189 -6.59 25.68 23.61
CA ASP A 189 -7.01 25.46 24.99
C ASP A 189 -8.50 25.78 25.19
N ARG A 190 -8.99 26.88 24.64
CA ARG A 190 -10.43 27.22 24.68
C ARG A 190 -11.29 26.11 24.07
N TYR A 191 -10.93 25.60 22.90
CA TYR A 191 -11.68 24.51 22.26
C TYR A 191 -11.58 23.21 23.06
N ASN A 192 -10.40 22.85 23.55
CA ASN A 192 -10.23 21.64 24.36
C ASN A 192 -10.97 21.72 25.71
N ASN A 193 -11.07 22.91 26.31
CA ASN A 193 -11.89 23.16 27.50
C ASN A 193 -13.39 23.01 27.21
N ALA A 194 -13.87 23.49 26.06
CA ALA A 194 -15.25 23.25 25.62
C ALA A 194 -15.52 21.75 25.45
N TRP A 195 -14.57 21.02 24.86
CA TRP A 195 -14.65 19.56 24.74
C TRP A 195 -14.72 18.86 26.10
N ALA A 196 -13.91 19.28 27.08
CA ALA A 196 -13.92 18.72 28.43
C ALA A 196 -15.27 18.96 29.16
N LYS A 197 -15.97 20.04 28.86
CA LYS A 197 -17.34 20.27 29.38
C LYS A 197 -18.34 19.29 28.78
N ILE A 198 -18.25 19.05 27.48
CA ILE A 198 -19.07 18.04 26.77
C ILE A 198 -18.83 16.65 27.34
N ASP A 199 -17.57 16.29 27.61
CA ASP A 199 -17.24 15.00 28.21
C ASP A 199 -18.00 14.76 29.53
N ASN A 200 -18.06 15.78 30.38
CA ASN A 200 -18.72 15.69 31.67
C ASN A 200 -20.24 15.68 31.54
N LEU A 201 -20.81 16.40 30.57
CA LEU A 201 -22.25 16.55 30.43
C LEU A 201 -22.90 15.39 29.68
N ILE A 202 -22.26 14.89 28.63
CA ILE A 202 -22.83 13.87 27.76
C ILE A 202 -22.39 12.49 28.21
N TYR A 203 -21.09 12.24 28.32
CA TYR A 203 -20.61 10.87 28.52
C TYR A 203 -20.90 10.33 29.93
N LYS A 204 -20.89 11.19 30.97
CA LYS A 204 -21.24 10.77 32.33
C LYS A 204 -22.76 10.58 32.51
N ASN A 205 -23.58 11.46 31.93
CA ASN A 205 -25.03 11.44 32.18
C ASN A 205 -25.79 10.51 31.24
N GLU A 206 -25.31 10.31 30.01
CA GLU A 206 -25.99 9.47 29.01
C GLU A 206 -25.37 8.07 28.86
N GLY A 207 -24.27 7.78 29.57
CA GLY A 207 -23.64 6.44 29.60
C GLY A 207 -22.96 6.00 28.29
N CYS A 208 -22.65 6.94 27.38
CA CYS A 208 -22.05 6.63 26.09
C CYS A 208 -20.64 6.03 26.20
N ARG A 209 -20.29 5.08 25.32
CA ARG A 209 -18.90 4.64 25.15
C ARG A 209 -18.10 5.67 24.37
N ARG A 210 -16.80 5.77 24.69
CA ARG A 210 -15.88 6.70 24.03
C ARG A 210 -14.50 6.11 23.92
N VAL A 211 -13.78 6.55 22.90
CA VAL A 211 -12.32 6.40 22.80
C VAL A 211 -11.65 7.68 23.27
N ASN A 212 -10.50 7.57 23.93
CA ASN A 212 -9.78 8.68 24.53
C ASN A 212 -8.68 9.19 23.59
N PHE A 213 -8.40 10.49 23.67
CA PHE A 213 -7.31 11.11 22.92
C PHE A 213 -5.97 10.93 23.64
N ASP A 214 -5.02 10.25 23.02
CA ASP A 214 -3.64 10.15 23.54
C ASP A 214 -2.84 11.43 23.25
N LYS A 215 -2.83 12.35 24.21
CA LYS A 215 -2.03 13.59 24.14
C LYS A 215 -0.53 13.37 23.96
N LYS A 216 0.00 12.21 24.34
CA LYS A 216 1.44 11.95 24.30
C LYS A 216 1.91 11.61 22.89
N HIS A 217 1.10 10.92 22.10
CA HIS A 217 1.52 10.41 20.79
C HIS A 217 0.65 10.87 19.61
N SER A 218 -0.51 11.50 19.86
CA SER A 218 -1.42 11.99 18.83
C SER A 218 -1.14 13.45 18.48
N PHE A 219 -0.67 13.70 17.25
CA PHE A 219 -0.23 15.02 16.79
C PHE A 219 -0.91 15.39 15.47
N ALA A 220 -1.07 16.69 15.19
CA ALA A 220 -1.45 17.13 13.85
C ALA A 220 -0.33 16.86 12.85
N GLU A 221 -0.61 16.15 11.76
CA GLU A 221 0.37 15.80 10.75
C GLU A 221 0.42 16.84 9.64
N GLN A 222 1.58 17.49 9.49
CA GLN A 222 1.77 18.48 8.43
C GLN A 222 1.79 17.84 7.05
N ASN A 223 2.51 16.74 6.88
CA ASN A 223 2.63 16.06 5.58
C ASN A 223 1.57 14.98 5.44
N PHE A 224 0.31 15.37 5.62
CA PHE A 224 -0.79 14.43 5.48
C PHE A 224 -0.96 14.01 4.02
N SER A 225 -1.29 12.74 3.79
CA SER A 225 -1.23 12.11 2.46
C SER A 225 -2.15 12.71 1.40
N ASN A 226 -3.17 13.50 1.80
CA ASN A 226 -4.07 14.20 0.88
C ASN A 226 -3.63 15.63 0.53
N GLY A 227 -2.47 16.08 1.01
CA GLY A 227 -1.91 17.42 0.78
C GLY A 227 -2.65 18.55 1.49
N LYS A 228 -3.63 18.27 2.36
CA LYS A 228 -4.36 19.28 3.13
C LYS A 228 -3.82 19.38 4.54
N HIS A 229 -3.89 20.59 5.09
CA HIS A 229 -3.29 20.92 6.39
C HIS A 229 -4.34 21.43 7.34
N TRP A 230 -4.90 20.51 8.13
CA TRP A 230 -5.89 20.83 9.15
C TRP A 230 -5.56 20.10 10.43
N TYR A 231 -5.85 20.73 11.57
CA TYR A 231 -5.55 20.23 12.91
C TYR A 231 -6.34 18.96 13.30
N TYR A 232 -7.27 18.49 12.47
CA TYR A 232 -7.98 17.21 12.60
C TYR A 232 -7.41 16.10 11.68
N PHE A 233 -6.32 16.39 10.96
CA PHE A 233 -5.51 15.37 10.29
C PHE A 233 -4.35 15.00 11.19
N TYR A 234 -4.39 13.80 11.76
CA TYR A 234 -3.41 13.36 12.74
C TYR A 234 -2.34 12.45 12.14
N ASN A 235 -1.30 12.16 12.92
CA ASN A 235 -0.31 11.16 12.58
C ASN A 235 -0.85 9.71 12.69
N GLN A 236 -0.07 8.74 12.21
CA GLN A 236 -0.45 7.31 12.23
C GLN A 236 -0.73 6.77 13.63
N ASN A 237 -0.03 7.27 14.66
CA ASN A 237 -0.25 6.86 16.05
C ASN A 237 -1.70 7.09 16.47
N TYR A 238 -2.27 8.26 16.15
CA TYR A 238 -3.65 8.58 16.49
C TYR A 238 -4.64 7.60 15.86
N TYR A 239 -4.53 7.34 14.56
CA TYR A 239 -5.49 6.45 13.88
C TYR A 239 -5.35 5.00 14.37
N SER A 240 -4.13 4.54 14.62
CA SER A 240 -3.85 3.21 15.18
C SER A 240 -4.40 3.06 16.60
N ASP A 241 -4.24 4.10 17.44
CA ASP A 241 -4.75 4.16 18.80
C ASP A 241 -6.28 4.14 18.84
N VAL A 242 -6.91 5.02 18.07
CA VAL A 242 -8.38 5.09 18.00
C VAL A 242 -8.96 3.79 17.45
N GLN A 243 -8.38 3.20 16.41
CA GLN A 243 -8.81 1.89 15.91
C GLN A 243 -8.73 0.83 17.02
N THR A 244 -7.60 0.76 17.72
CA THR A 244 -7.36 -0.22 18.77
C THR A 244 -8.36 -0.06 19.92
N GLN A 245 -8.62 1.18 20.37
CA GLN A 245 -9.62 1.43 21.41
C GLN A 245 -11.04 1.09 20.96
N VAL A 246 -11.39 1.32 19.69
CA VAL A 246 -12.68 0.87 19.13
C VAL A 246 -12.78 -0.65 19.14
N GLU A 247 -11.74 -1.36 18.71
CA GLU A 247 -11.67 -2.83 18.72
C GLU A 247 -11.79 -3.40 20.15
N GLU A 248 -11.11 -2.77 21.13
CA GLU A 248 -11.22 -3.15 22.54
C GLU A 248 -12.64 -2.97 23.10
N ILE A 249 -13.31 -1.86 22.77
CA ILE A 249 -14.69 -1.63 23.19
C ILE A 249 -15.63 -2.62 22.49
N ALA A 250 -15.45 -2.84 21.19
CA ALA A 250 -16.24 -3.76 20.39
C ALA A 250 -16.18 -5.20 20.94
N ALA A 251 -14.99 -5.64 21.36
CA ALA A 251 -14.80 -6.97 21.94
C ALA A 251 -15.63 -7.19 23.22
N THR A 252 -15.99 -6.13 23.96
CA THR A 252 -16.91 -6.24 25.12
C THR A 252 -18.36 -6.53 24.76
N TRP A 253 -18.68 -6.48 23.45
CA TRP A 253 -19.97 -6.82 22.87
C TRP A 253 -19.89 -8.05 21.95
N ASP A 254 -18.81 -8.83 22.06
CA ASP A 254 -18.52 -9.96 21.18
C ASP A 254 -18.46 -9.57 19.69
N LEU A 255 -18.01 -8.33 19.42
CA LEU A 255 -17.86 -7.76 18.08
C LEU A 255 -16.38 -7.53 17.75
N GLY A 256 -16.02 -7.77 16.49
CA GLY A 256 -14.70 -7.44 15.96
C GLY A 256 -13.57 -8.31 16.54
N PRO A 257 -12.31 -7.88 16.40
CA PRO A 257 -11.18 -8.69 16.83
C PRO A 257 -10.98 -8.63 18.35
N THR A 258 -10.67 -9.77 18.97
CA THR A 258 -10.23 -9.82 20.36
C THR A 258 -8.81 -9.26 20.50
N VAL A 259 -8.60 -8.43 21.53
CA VAL A 259 -7.34 -7.72 21.77
C VAL A 259 -6.75 -8.17 23.11
N LYS A 260 -5.50 -8.65 23.09
CA LYS A 260 -4.75 -9.04 24.28
C LYS A 260 -3.55 -8.11 24.49
N LYS A 261 -3.53 -7.40 25.61
CA LYS A 261 -2.36 -6.62 26.07
C LYS A 261 -1.43 -7.50 26.88
N ILE A 262 -0.13 -7.41 26.59
CA ILE A 262 0.93 -8.11 27.33
C ILE A 262 2.15 -7.22 27.51
N THR A 263 2.97 -7.53 28.51
CA THR A 263 4.25 -6.88 28.79
C THR A 263 5.43 -7.81 28.46
N ALA A 264 6.65 -7.27 28.49
CA ALA A 264 7.87 -8.06 28.34
C ALA A 264 8.03 -9.16 29.41
N ASP A 265 7.44 -8.99 30.60
CA ASP A 265 7.56 -9.90 31.74
C ASP A 265 6.45 -10.95 31.82
N ASP A 266 5.42 -10.84 30.97
CA ASP A 266 4.30 -11.77 31.02
C ASP A 266 4.68 -13.18 30.55
N LYS A 267 4.04 -14.19 31.14
CA LYS A 267 4.10 -15.57 30.67
C LYS A 267 3.12 -15.76 29.51
N ILE A 268 3.63 -15.89 28.29
CA ILE A 268 2.84 -16.26 27.11
C ILE A 268 2.55 -17.76 27.14
N SER A 269 1.27 -18.11 27.03
CA SER A 269 0.78 -19.49 26.87
C SER A 269 1.24 -20.12 25.56
N ALA A 270 1.21 -21.46 25.49
CA ALA A 270 1.54 -22.19 24.25
C ALA A 270 0.68 -21.73 23.05
N GLN A 271 -0.56 -21.32 23.31
CA GLN A 271 -1.47 -20.73 22.34
C GLN A 271 -2.03 -19.40 22.86
N ILE A 272 -1.94 -18.36 22.04
CA ILE A 272 -2.52 -17.04 22.25
C ILE A 272 -3.89 -17.04 21.59
N ASP A 273 -4.92 -16.96 22.42
CA ASP A 273 -6.31 -16.85 21.99
C ASP A 273 -6.71 -15.37 21.86
N ALA A 274 -6.20 -14.72 20.83
CA ALA A 274 -6.57 -13.33 20.50
C ALA A 274 -6.34 -13.03 19.01
N ASN A 275 -7.14 -12.18 18.39
CA ASN A 275 -6.89 -11.74 17.02
C ASN A 275 -5.74 -10.71 16.94
N VAL A 276 -5.61 -9.89 17.98
CA VAL A 276 -4.60 -8.83 18.10
C VAL A 276 -3.83 -8.99 19.41
N VAL A 277 -2.52 -8.84 19.35
CA VAL A 277 -1.64 -8.76 20.52
C VAL A 277 -0.97 -7.39 20.57
N LEU A 278 -1.05 -6.74 21.72
CA LEU A 278 -0.41 -5.47 22.01
C LEU A 278 0.70 -5.72 23.03
N LEU A 279 1.96 -5.66 22.58
CA LEU A 279 3.13 -5.85 23.44
C LEU A 279 3.67 -4.50 23.88
N ASP A 280 3.57 -4.20 25.18
CA ASP A 280 4.20 -3.01 25.77
C ASP A 280 5.70 -3.24 25.94
N VAL A 281 6.49 -2.41 25.26
CA VAL A 281 7.95 -2.45 25.31
C VAL A 281 8.47 -1.10 25.78
N PRO A 282 8.73 -0.94 27.09
CA PRO A 282 9.36 0.26 27.61
C PRO A 282 10.71 0.53 26.91
N SER A 283 10.75 1.59 26.10
CA SER A 283 11.94 2.02 25.37
C SER A 283 11.85 3.52 25.04
N LYS A 284 13.01 4.13 24.77
CA LYS A 284 13.10 5.45 24.13
C LYS A 284 12.76 5.39 22.62
N HIS A 285 12.80 4.19 22.04
CA HIS A 285 12.48 3.94 20.63
C HIS A 285 11.05 3.42 20.50
N THR A 286 10.31 3.99 19.57
CA THR A 286 8.95 3.55 19.17
C THR A 286 9.00 2.76 17.86
N ASP A 287 10.11 2.08 17.59
CA ASP A 287 10.42 1.42 16.32
C ASP A 287 11.14 0.08 16.58
N LEU A 288 11.49 -0.69 15.54
CA LEU A 288 12.04 -2.05 15.71
C LEU A 288 13.35 -2.09 16.55
N ARG A 289 14.03 -0.96 16.75
CA ARG A 289 15.21 -0.89 17.65
C ARG A 289 14.85 -1.16 19.11
N ALA A 290 13.60 -0.91 19.51
CA ALA A 290 13.12 -1.21 20.85
C ALA A 290 13.34 -2.68 21.24
N PHE A 291 13.17 -3.61 20.29
CA PHE A 291 13.39 -5.04 20.53
C PHE A 291 14.87 -5.38 20.68
N ARG A 292 15.78 -4.65 20.01
CA ARG A 292 17.23 -4.89 20.15
C ARG A 292 17.75 -4.43 21.51
N GLU A 293 17.20 -3.34 22.04
CA GLU A 293 17.57 -2.82 23.36
C GLU A 293 16.92 -3.61 24.51
N ASN A 294 15.83 -4.34 24.26
CA ASN A 294 15.08 -5.08 25.28
C ASN A 294 14.99 -6.58 24.94
N LYS A 295 15.97 -7.36 25.42
CA LYS A 295 16.05 -8.81 25.18
C LYS A 295 14.80 -9.57 25.61
N LYS A 296 14.20 -9.23 26.77
CA LYS A 296 12.97 -9.87 27.25
C LYS A 296 11.81 -9.65 26.29
N ALA A 297 11.62 -8.40 25.84
CA ALA A 297 10.61 -8.09 24.85
C ALA A 297 10.86 -8.84 23.55
N TYR A 298 12.11 -8.95 23.10
CA TYR A 298 12.43 -9.68 21.88
C TYR A 298 12.11 -11.18 21.98
N GLU A 299 12.33 -11.81 23.14
CA GLU A 299 11.87 -13.18 23.37
C GLU A 299 10.34 -13.31 23.31
N GLN A 300 9.59 -12.33 23.80
CA GLN A 300 8.13 -12.31 23.62
C GLN A 300 7.73 -12.19 22.15
N VAL A 301 8.40 -11.31 21.38
CA VAL A 301 8.19 -11.17 19.94
C VAL A 301 8.37 -12.51 19.22
N LYS A 302 9.42 -13.27 19.54
CA LYS A 302 9.64 -14.61 18.96
C LYS A 302 8.48 -15.56 19.24
N LYS A 303 7.99 -15.60 20.48
CA LYS A 303 6.85 -16.46 20.87
C LYS A 303 5.56 -16.07 20.16
N ILE A 304 5.30 -14.77 20.01
CA ILE A 304 4.13 -14.24 19.30
C ILE A 304 4.19 -14.67 17.83
N ILE A 305 5.33 -14.49 17.16
CA ILE A 305 5.47 -14.78 15.73
C ILE A 305 5.36 -16.26 15.40
N LYS A 306 5.91 -17.14 16.25
CA LYS A 306 5.76 -18.61 16.09
C LYS A 306 4.29 -19.05 16.01
N GLN A 307 3.37 -18.23 16.53
CA GLN A 307 1.94 -18.48 16.49
C GLN A 307 1.24 -17.73 15.34
N ASP A 308 1.96 -17.46 14.26
CA ASP A 308 1.49 -16.84 13.02
C ASP A 308 1.02 -15.38 13.16
N TYR A 309 1.65 -14.63 14.06
CA TYR A 309 1.45 -13.19 14.15
C TYR A 309 2.55 -12.42 13.43
N VAL A 310 2.20 -11.27 12.88
CA VAL A 310 3.11 -10.35 12.20
C VAL A 310 3.03 -8.95 12.82
N LEU A 311 4.17 -8.26 12.89
CA LEU A 311 4.21 -6.89 13.42
C LEU A 311 3.56 -5.93 12.43
N HIS A 312 2.42 -5.38 12.82
CA HIS A 312 1.58 -4.54 11.96
C HIS A 312 1.86 -3.04 12.10
N GLY A 313 2.17 -2.60 13.32
CA GLY A 313 2.42 -1.20 13.65
C GLY A 313 2.62 -1.01 15.15
N ASN A 314 2.46 0.22 15.65
CA ASN A 314 2.55 0.51 17.08
C ASN A 314 1.78 1.79 17.46
N ILE A 315 1.52 1.94 18.76
CA ILE A 315 1.04 3.15 19.42
C ILE A 315 2.08 3.53 20.46
N GLY A 316 2.99 4.44 20.11
CA GLY A 316 4.14 4.74 20.97
C GLY A 316 4.98 3.49 21.25
N ASN A 317 4.98 3.00 22.48
CA ASN A 317 5.73 1.80 22.88
C ASN A 317 4.90 0.51 22.87
N LEU A 318 3.63 0.60 22.47
CA LEU A 318 2.72 -0.53 22.37
C LEU A 318 2.75 -1.10 20.96
N PHE A 319 3.49 -2.19 20.76
CA PHE A 319 3.67 -2.82 19.45
C PHE A 319 2.49 -3.74 19.13
N ARG A 320 1.86 -3.50 17.98
CA ARG A 320 0.64 -4.18 17.55
C ARG A 320 0.95 -5.32 16.59
N PHE A 321 0.59 -6.52 17.00
CA PHE A 321 0.71 -7.74 16.22
C PHE A 321 -0.68 -8.26 15.84
N ILE A 322 -0.82 -8.79 14.63
CA ILE A 322 -2.04 -9.46 14.17
C ILE A 322 -1.72 -10.79 13.54
N LYS A 323 -2.69 -11.70 13.52
CA LYS A 323 -2.57 -12.93 12.72
C LYS A 323 -2.28 -12.57 11.26
N ARG A 324 -1.27 -13.21 10.66
CA ARG A 324 -0.85 -13.01 9.27
C ARG A 324 -2.03 -13.17 8.31
N LYS A 325 -2.86 -14.20 8.53
CA LYS A 325 -4.05 -14.48 7.74
C LYS A 325 -5.08 -13.34 7.77
N ASN A 326 -5.13 -12.56 8.84
CA ASN A 326 -6.08 -11.46 9.01
C ASN A 326 -5.49 -10.11 8.56
N LEU A 327 -4.21 -10.09 8.14
CA LEU A 327 -3.57 -8.92 7.55
C LEU A 327 -4.27 -8.56 6.23
N VAL A 328 -4.68 -7.30 6.15
CA VAL A 328 -5.26 -6.68 4.97
C VAL A 328 -4.65 -5.28 4.82
N GLY A 329 -4.35 -4.88 3.59
CA GLY A 329 -3.75 -3.59 3.33
C GLY A 329 -4.24 -2.91 2.05
N VAL A 330 -3.40 -2.01 1.54
CA VAL A 330 -3.63 -1.30 0.28
C VAL A 330 -3.40 -2.18 -0.95
N TYR A 331 -2.63 -3.26 -0.80
CA TYR A 331 -2.26 -4.18 -1.87
C TYR A 331 -3.27 -5.33 -1.99
N PRO A 332 -3.62 -5.76 -3.22
CA PRO A 332 -4.35 -7.00 -3.46
C PRO A 332 -3.75 -8.21 -2.75
N LYS A 333 -4.61 -9.19 -2.47
CA LYS A 333 -4.25 -10.43 -1.78
C LYS A 333 -4.65 -11.64 -2.62
N TYR A 334 -3.74 -12.59 -2.82
CA TYR A 334 -4.02 -13.93 -3.34
C TYR A 334 -3.72 -14.92 -2.22
N LEU A 335 -4.74 -15.62 -1.72
CA LEU A 335 -4.65 -16.40 -0.49
C LEU A 335 -4.03 -15.57 0.64
N ASP A 336 -2.81 -15.89 1.08
CA ASP A 336 -2.08 -15.15 2.12
C ASP A 336 -1.02 -14.16 1.57
N LEU A 337 -0.80 -14.14 0.25
CA LEU A 337 0.17 -13.29 -0.42
C LEU A 337 -0.37 -11.90 -0.69
N HIS A 338 0.41 -10.89 -0.35
CA HIS A 338 0.15 -9.53 -0.84
C HIS A 338 1.02 -9.26 -2.06
N TYR A 339 0.44 -8.63 -3.09
CA TYR A 339 1.14 -8.36 -4.35
C TYR A 339 0.64 -7.07 -5.03
N ARG A 340 1.38 -6.58 -6.02
CA ARG A 340 0.89 -5.59 -6.99
C ARG A 340 1.33 -5.92 -8.41
N ILE A 341 0.55 -5.50 -9.39
CA ILE A 341 0.85 -5.67 -10.81
C ILE A 341 1.04 -4.30 -11.44
N ILE A 342 2.14 -4.12 -12.16
CA ILE A 342 2.44 -2.92 -12.93
C ILE A 342 2.35 -3.30 -14.41
N PRO A 343 1.41 -2.72 -15.18
CA PRO A 343 1.27 -3.02 -16.60
C PRO A 343 2.42 -2.40 -17.42
N PRO A 344 2.65 -2.88 -18.66
CA PRO A 344 3.58 -2.25 -19.59
C PRO A 344 3.29 -0.75 -19.76
N LYS A 345 4.34 0.06 -19.93
CA LYS A 345 4.20 1.50 -20.15
C LYS A 345 3.41 1.81 -21.43
N ASP A 346 3.74 1.11 -22.51
CA ASP A 346 3.18 1.37 -23.82
C ASP A 346 1.93 0.50 -24.04
N LYS A 347 0.88 1.11 -24.60
CA LYS A 347 -0.33 0.39 -25.02
C LYS A 347 -0.13 -0.41 -26.32
N ARG A 348 0.88 -0.04 -27.12
CA ARG A 348 1.20 -0.71 -28.37
C ARG A 348 1.93 -2.02 -28.10
N THR A 349 1.56 -3.06 -28.83
CA THR A 349 2.24 -4.35 -28.82
C THR A 349 3.39 -4.35 -29.82
N TYR A 350 4.58 -4.67 -29.34
CA TYR A 350 5.80 -4.79 -30.14
C TYR A 350 6.31 -6.24 -30.20
N GLY A 351 5.70 -7.14 -29.43
CA GLY A 351 6.03 -8.56 -29.38
C GLY A 351 5.14 -9.29 -28.37
N PRO A 352 5.44 -10.56 -28.06
CA PRO A 352 4.70 -11.33 -27.07
C PRO A 352 4.78 -10.67 -25.68
N ASN A 353 3.78 -10.95 -24.85
CA ASN A 353 3.79 -10.51 -23.46
C ASN A 353 4.86 -11.26 -22.67
N ARG A 354 5.44 -10.56 -21.68
CA ARG A 354 6.47 -11.07 -20.77
C ARG A 354 6.09 -10.76 -19.33
N LEU A 355 6.67 -11.49 -18.39
CA LEU A 355 6.45 -11.28 -16.96
C LEU A 355 7.78 -11.19 -16.23
N LEU A 356 7.99 -10.07 -15.55
CA LEU A 356 9.04 -9.91 -14.55
C LEU A 356 8.41 -10.10 -13.17
N VAL A 357 8.77 -11.16 -12.47
CA VAL A 357 8.35 -11.40 -11.09
C VAL A 357 9.43 -10.88 -10.15
N ARG A 358 9.09 -9.89 -9.35
CA ARG A 358 10.03 -9.18 -8.48
C ARG A 358 9.76 -9.49 -7.01
N PHE A 359 10.77 -10.07 -6.37
CA PHE A 359 10.83 -10.31 -4.93
C PHE A 359 11.47 -9.10 -4.24
N LEU A 360 10.68 -8.41 -3.41
CA LEU A 360 11.08 -7.16 -2.78
C LEU A 360 12.05 -7.35 -1.60
N GLY A 361 13.07 -6.49 -1.54
CA GLY A 361 14.05 -6.44 -0.45
C GLY A 361 13.49 -5.88 0.86
N PHE A 362 14.30 -5.89 1.93
CA PHE A 362 13.94 -5.35 3.24
C PHE A 362 14.28 -3.86 3.32
N SER A 363 13.25 -3.02 3.27
CA SER A 363 13.42 -1.60 2.97
C SER A 363 13.55 -0.70 4.20
N ASP A 364 12.42 -0.26 4.77
CA ASP A 364 12.41 0.59 5.96
C ASP A 364 12.63 -0.25 7.22
N GLN A 365 13.90 -0.68 7.43
CA GLN A 365 14.29 -1.68 8.42
C GLN A 365 13.92 -1.32 9.88
N LYS A 366 13.59 -0.05 10.15
CA LYS A 366 13.20 0.42 11.48
C LYS A 366 11.68 0.51 11.64
N SER A 367 10.93 0.62 10.55
CA SER A 367 9.49 0.91 10.61
C SER A 367 8.66 -0.26 11.15
N THR A 368 7.72 0.04 12.03
CA THR A 368 6.76 -0.94 12.57
C THR A 368 5.65 -1.30 11.58
N SER A 369 5.47 -0.54 10.50
CA SER A 369 4.52 -0.88 9.43
C SER A 369 5.06 -1.98 8.53
N ILE A 370 4.37 -3.11 8.47
CA ILE A 370 4.75 -4.25 7.62
C ILE A 370 4.79 -3.88 6.13
N PHE A 371 3.87 -3.02 5.68
CA PHE A 371 3.83 -2.56 4.30
C PHE A 371 5.00 -1.63 3.97
N LYS A 372 5.40 -0.75 4.89
CA LYS A 372 6.60 0.09 4.70
C LYS A 372 7.89 -0.74 4.67
N ARG A 373 7.95 -1.84 5.43
CA ARG A 373 9.10 -2.76 5.43
C ARG A 373 9.20 -3.58 4.14
N ASN A 374 8.07 -4.03 3.60
CA ASN A 374 8.02 -5.09 2.58
C ASN A 374 7.44 -4.66 1.21
N PHE A 375 6.88 -3.46 1.09
CA PHE A 375 6.46 -2.86 -0.19
C PHE A 375 7.05 -1.47 -0.37
N LYS A 376 8.37 -1.42 -0.56
CA LYS A 376 9.02 -0.16 -0.95
C LYS A 376 8.52 0.27 -2.33
N ALA A 377 8.31 1.57 -2.50
CA ALA A 377 8.26 2.17 -3.83
C ALA A 377 9.69 2.45 -4.29
N ASP A 378 10.52 1.42 -4.44
CA ASP A 378 11.78 1.52 -5.15
C ASP A 378 11.61 1.06 -6.60
N PHE A 379 12.47 1.58 -7.47
CA PHE A 379 12.42 1.29 -8.89
C PHE A 379 11.10 1.71 -9.56
N THR A 380 10.57 2.90 -9.20
CA THR A 380 9.29 3.42 -9.73
C THR A 380 9.28 3.59 -11.25
N THR A 381 10.46 3.77 -11.85
CA THR A 381 10.67 3.87 -13.30
C THR A 381 11.09 2.54 -13.94
N LEU A 382 11.04 1.41 -13.22
CA LEU A 382 11.43 0.10 -13.76
C LEU A 382 10.70 -0.21 -15.06
N LYS A 383 9.38 0.04 -15.09
CA LYS A 383 8.55 -0.14 -16.29
C LYS A 383 9.01 0.69 -17.51
N ASP A 384 9.80 1.75 -17.29
CA ASP A 384 10.34 2.62 -18.33
C ASP A 384 11.65 2.10 -18.93
N SER A 385 12.35 1.22 -18.20
CA SER A 385 13.69 0.72 -18.54
C SER A 385 13.72 -0.78 -18.87
N ILE A 386 12.59 -1.47 -18.78
CA ILE A 386 12.46 -2.88 -19.17
C ILE A 386 11.90 -3.03 -20.58
N ALA A 387 12.10 -4.23 -21.14
CA ALA A 387 11.61 -4.64 -22.44
C ALA A 387 10.11 -4.36 -22.58
N LYS A 388 9.71 -3.95 -23.78
CA LYS A 388 8.30 -3.67 -24.10
C LYS A 388 7.44 -4.93 -23.88
N ASN A 389 6.14 -4.72 -23.69
CA ASN A 389 5.18 -5.80 -23.41
C ASN A 389 5.47 -6.61 -22.13
N THR A 390 6.21 -6.04 -21.18
CA THR A 390 6.50 -6.70 -19.90
C THR A 390 5.56 -6.22 -18.80
N TYR A 391 4.82 -7.15 -18.20
CA TYR A 391 4.13 -6.96 -16.94
C TYR A 391 5.11 -7.18 -15.78
N ILE A 392 4.95 -6.43 -14.70
CA ILE A 392 5.75 -6.63 -13.49
C ILE A 392 4.82 -7.08 -12.37
N LEU A 393 5.05 -8.27 -11.83
CA LEU A 393 4.42 -8.78 -10.63
C LEU A 393 5.37 -8.56 -9.45
N GLU A 394 4.98 -7.77 -8.46
CA GLU A 394 5.77 -7.59 -7.25
C GLU A 394 5.10 -8.26 -6.05
N ILE A 395 5.85 -9.08 -5.33
CA ILE A 395 5.39 -9.84 -4.17
C ILE A 395 6.10 -9.31 -2.93
N GLY A 396 5.33 -9.01 -1.88
CA GLY A 396 5.87 -8.51 -0.61
C GLY A 396 6.05 -9.62 0.42
N ASP A 397 7.20 -9.65 1.09
CA ASP A 397 7.51 -10.66 2.11
C ASP A 397 6.83 -10.36 3.45
N MET A 398 5.59 -10.81 3.63
CA MET A 398 4.73 -10.45 4.76
C MET A 398 4.83 -11.38 5.97
N ASN A 399 5.79 -12.31 5.98
CA ASN A 399 5.95 -13.25 7.10
C ASN A 399 6.90 -12.72 8.18
N LEU A 400 6.75 -13.18 9.42
CA LEU A 400 7.61 -12.85 10.56
C LEU A 400 7.72 -11.33 10.84
N VAL A 401 8.83 -10.85 11.44
CA VAL A 401 9.08 -9.40 11.61
C VAL A 401 9.55 -8.77 10.30
N ALA A 402 10.57 -9.37 9.69
CA ALA A 402 11.33 -8.82 8.57
C ALA A 402 11.30 -9.73 7.34
N GLY A 403 10.26 -10.54 7.17
CA GLY A 403 10.15 -11.49 6.07
C GLY A 403 10.80 -12.85 6.35
N SER A 404 10.34 -13.89 5.65
CA SER A 404 10.96 -15.22 5.66
C SER A 404 11.83 -15.50 4.44
N PHE A 405 12.22 -14.47 3.67
CA PHE A 405 13.01 -14.58 2.43
C PHE A 405 12.27 -15.38 1.35
N TYR A 406 10.93 -15.27 1.36
CA TYR A 406 10.04 -15.99 0.44
C TYR A 406 10.15 -17.52 0.54
N THR A 407 10.54 -18.04 1.71
CA THR A 407 10.62 -19.47 1.99
C THR A 407 9.59 -19.94 3.00
N ASN A 408 9.26 -21.22 2.91
CA ASN A 408 8.37 -21.90 3.85
C ASN A 408 8.91 -21.82 5.28
N THR A 409 7.98 -21.70 6.22
CA THR A 409 8.25 -21.64 7.67
C THR A 409 7.21 -22.45 8.41
N GLU A 410 7.44 -22.77 9.68
CA GLU A 410 6.46 -23.51 10.51
C GLU A 410 5.08 -22.82 10.53
N ASN A 411 5.03 -21.48 10.55
CA ASN A 411 3.79 -20.72 10.57
C ASN A 411 3.24 -20.36 9.18
N PHE A 412 4.00 -20.61 8.12
CA PHE A 412 3.60 -20.42 6.73
C PHE A 412 4.21 -21.52 5.84
N PRO A 413 3.71 -22.77 5.95
CA PRO A 413 4.36 -23.95 5.35
C PRO A 413 4.14 -24.11 3.85
N ASP A 414 3.19 -23.38 3.27
CA ASP A 414 2.80 -23.44 1.84
C ASP A 414 3.13 -22.14 1.08
N TYR A 415 4.01 -21.30 1.63
CA TYR A 415 4.36 -20.00 1.06
C TYR A 415 4.91 -20.11 -0.37
N GLU A 416 5.87 -20.98 -0.61
CA GLU A 416 6.48 -21.20 -1.94
C GLU A 416 5.45 -21.70 -2.96
N LYS A 417 4.52 -22.57 -2.51
CA LYS A 417 3.41 -23.07 -3.35
C LYS A 417 2.46 -21.94 -3.74
N GLN A 418 2.07 -21.08 -2.79
CA GLN A 418 1.20 -19.94 -3.11
C GLN A 418 1.88 -18.96 -4.08
N ILE A 419 3.21 -18.79 -4.00
CA ILE A 419 3.97 -17.94 -4.93
C ILE A 419 3.89 -18.53 -6.35
N SER A 420 4.14 -19.83 -6.47
CA SER A 420 4.01 -20.58 -7.73
C SER A 420 2.62 -20.37 -8.36
N GLU A 421 1.56 -20.65 -7.60
CA GLU A 421 0.18 -20.50 -8.08
C GLU A 421 -0.18 -19.06 -8.46
N LEU A 422 0.32 -18.07 -7.72
CA LEU A 422 0.11 -16.66 -8.07
C LEU A 422 0.79 -16.31 -9.39
N VAL A 423 2.01 -16.78 -9.61
CA VAL A 423 2.76 -16.51 -10.86
C VAL A 423 2.04 -17.12 -12.05
N GLU A 424 1.59 -18.38 -11.94
CA GLU A 424 0.79 -19.06 -12.97
C GLU A 424 -0.50 -18.31 -13.27
N LEU A 425 -1.27 -17.94 -12.23
CA LEU A 425 -2.51 -17.17 -12.37
C LEU A 425 -2.29 -15.85 -13.14
N ILE A 426 -1.18 -15.15 -12.86
CA ILE A 426 -0.85 -13.90 -13.54
C ILE A 426 -0.35 -14.14 -14.96
N ALA A 427 0.47 -15.16 -15.18
CA ALA A 427 0.95 -15.54 -16.51
C ALA A 427 -0.22 -15.88 -17.44
N ASP A 428 -1.15 -16.72 -16.99
CA ASP A 428 -2.35 -17.11 -17.73
C ASP A 428 -3.22 -15.90 -18.05
N LYS A 429 -3.48 -15.05 -17.05
CA LYS A 429 -4.29 -13.83 -17.22
C LYS A 429 -3.75 -12.90 -18.29
N TYR A 430 -2.43 -12.83 -18.46
CA TYR A 430 -1.76 -11.94 -19.42
C TYR A 430 -1.16 -12.67 -20.62
N LEU A 431 -1.47 -13.96 -20.81
CA LEU A 431 -1.00 -14.78 -21.92
C LEU A 431 0.54 -14.76 -22.05
N VAL A 432 1.24 -14.95 -20.93
CA VAL A 432 2.70 -15.00 -20.87
C VAL A 432 3.15 -16.46 -20.86
N ASP A 433 3.95 -16.84 -21.85
CA ASP A 433 4.59 -18.15 -21.91
C ASP A 433 5.64 -18.31 -20.80
N SER A 434 5.80 -19.52 -20.24
CA SER A 434 6.75 -19.79 -19.15
C SER A 434 8.20 -19.45 -19.49
N SER A 435 8.61 -19.60 -20.76
CA SER A 435 9.94 -19.18 -21.23
C SER A 435 10.17 -17.66 -21.17
N ARG A 436 9.10 -16.87 -21.03
CA ARG A 436 9.12 -15.39 -20.96
C ARG A 436 8.89 -14.85 -19.55
N ILE A 437 9.04 -15.71 -18.55
CA ILE A 437 8.98 -15.35 -17.14
C ILE A 437 10.40 -15.25 -16.57
N VAL A 438 10.69 -14.13 -15.92
CA VAL A 438 11.96 -13.90 -15.23
C VAL A 438 11.70 -13.60 -13.76
N MET A 439 12.30 -14.40 -12.88
CA MET A 439 12.35 -14.19 -11.44
C MET A 439 13.50 -13.26 -11.09
N TYR A 440 13.23 -12.20 -10.35
CA TYR A 440 14.23 -11.18 -10.01
C TYR A 440 14.10 -10.70 -8.58
N GLY A 441 15.24 -10.44 -7.94
CA GLY A 441 15.28 -9.74 -6.67
C GLY A 441 16.69 -9.29 -6.30
N THR A 442 16.80 -8.55 -5.20
CA THR A 442 18.06 -8.11 -4.59
C THR A 442 18.15 -8.57 -3.14
N SER A 443 19.36 -8.86 -2.64
CA SER A 443 19.57 -9.26 -1.23
C SER A 443 18.68 -10.45 -0.84
N ARG A 444 17.80 -10.32 0.17
CA ARG A 444 16.80 -11.36 0.51
C ARG A 444 15.86 -11.74 -0.65
N GLY A 445 15.53 -10.77 -1.50
CA GLY A 445 14.67 -10.98 -2.66
C GLY A 445 15.38 -11.79 -3.73
N ALA A 446 16.70 -11.63 -3.87
CA ALA A 446 17.49 -12.45 -4.76
C ALA A 446 17.54 -13.92 -4.30
N THR A 447 17.60 -14.18 -2.98
CA THR A 447 17.43 -15.53 -2.42
C THR A 447 16.04 -16.09 -2.73
N GLY A 448 14.99 -15.29 -2.57
CA GLY A 448 13.64 -15.66 -2.96
C GLY A 448 13.50 -15.98 -4.46
N ALA A 449 14.17 -15.22 -5.32
CA ALA A 449 14.21 -15.44 -6.77
C ALA A 449 14.93 -16.75 -7.14
N LEU A 450 16.03 -17.09 -6.45
CA LEU A 450 16.74 -18.35 -6.65
C LEU A 450 15.84 -19.54 -6.32
N ILE A 451 15.22 -19.53 -5.12
CA ILE A 451 14.41 -20.65 -4.65
C ILE A 451 13.15 -20.79 -5.51
N ASN A 452 12.38 -19.72 -5.66
CA ASN A 452 11.11 -19.79 -6.38
C ASN A 452 11.31 -19.90 -7.90
N GLY A 453 12.40 -19.39 -8.46
CA GLY A 453 12.75 -19.61 -9.86
C GLY A 453 13.20 -21.05 -10.14
N GLY A 454 14.01 -21.62 -9.23
CA GLY A 454 14.44 -23.01 -9.28
C GLY A 454 13.26 -23.98 -9.25
N LEU A 455 12.40 -23.84 -8.23
CA LEU A 455 11.22 -24.69 -8.03
C LEU A 455 10.25 -24.71 -9.22
N ASN A 456 10.16 -23.61 -9.96
CA ASN A 456 9.20 -23.44 -11.05
C ASN A 456 9.84 -23.45 -12.44
N ASN A 457 11.14 -23.75 -12.54
CA ASN A 457 11.88 -23.83 -13.80
C ASN A 457 11.78 -22.55 -14.66
N TYR A 458 11.84 -21.37 -14.02
CA TYR A 458 11.86 -20.06 -14.68
C TYR A 458 13.25 -19.44 -14.73
N LYS A 459 13.48 -18.52 -15.66
CA LYS A 459 14.72 -17.73 -15.71
C LYS A 459 14.90 -16.92 -14.43
N ILE A 460 16.15 -16.75 -13.99
CA ILE A 460 16.48 -16.14 -12.69
C ILE A 460 17.57 -15.08 -12.89
N LEU A 461 17.32 -13.90 -12.31
CA LEU A 461 18.35 -12.92 -12.01
C LEU A 461 18.38 -12.64 -10.50
N ALA A 462 19.42 -13.08 -9.84
CA ALA A 462 19.64 -12.88 -8.42
C ALA A 462 20.79 -11.87 -8.22
N ALA A 463 20.44 -10.65 -7.79
CA ALA A 463 21.43 -9.61 -7.52
C ALA A 463 21.84 -9.63 -6.04
N ASP A 464 23.10 -9.97 -5.80
CA ASP A 464 23.75 -10.04 -4.50
C ASP A 464 22.95 -10.83 -3.45
N PRO A 465 22.62 -12.11 -3.70
CA PRO A 465 21.74 -12.89 -2.84
C PRO A 465 22.37 -13.16 -1.47
N VAL A 466 21.52 -13.07 -0.45
CA VAL A 466 21.85 -13.44 0.94
C VAL A 466 21.37 -14.86 1.18
N VAL A 467 22.14 -15.84 0.70
CA VAL A 467 21.86 -17.28 0.87
C VAL A 467 22.26 -17.76 2.26
N ASP A 468 23.26 -17.13 2.88
CA ASP A 468 23.64 -17.35 4.27
C ASP A 468 23.48 -16.05 5.08
N GLY A 469 22.56 -16.07 6.05
CA GLY A 469 22.27 -14.93 6.91
C GLY A 469 23.21 -14.76 8.12
N GLN A 470 24.19 -15.65 8.32
CA GLN A 470 24.96 -15.74 9.57
C GLN A 470 25.63 -14.41 9.95
N ALA A 471 26.20 -13.68 9.00
CA ALA A 471 26.86 -12.40 9.28
C ALA A 471 25.92 -11.32 9.85
N TRP A 472 24.64 -11.32 9.49
CA TRP A 472 23.63 -10.42 10.07
C TRP A 472 23.09 -10.94 11.39
N PHE A 473 23.07 -12.26 11.56
CA PHE A 473 22.71 -12.91 12.82
C PHE A 473 23.73 -12.58 13.92
N ASP A 474 25.02 -12.74 13.64
CA ASP A 474 26.10 -12.47 14.60
C ASP A 474 26.20 -10.98 14.97
N LYS A 475 25.77 -10.09 14.08
CA LYS A 475 25.65 -8.64 14.32
C LYS A 475 24.36 -8.25 15.06
N GLY A 476 23.88 -9.12 15.96
CA GLY A 476 22.73 -8.87 16.81
C GLY A 476 21.37 -9.11 16.14
N ASP A 477 21.30 -10.13 15.28
CA ASP A 477 20.09 -10.57 14.58
C ASP A 477 19.37 -9.43 13.85
N LEU A 478 20.09 -8.79 12.93
CA LEU A 478 19.61 -7.59 12.23
C LEU A 478 18.31 -7.82 11.45
N HIS A 479 18.03 -9.07 11.05
CA HIS A 479 16.83 -9.49 10.34
C HIS A 479 15.73 -10.05 11.25
N TYR A 480 15.92 -10.11 12.57
CA TYR A 480 14.92 -10.61 13.52
C TYR A 480 14.46 -12.06 13.22
N THR A 481 15.42 -12.96 13.00
CA THR A 481 15.21 -14.32 12.50
C THR A 481 15.57 -15.42 13.50
N ALA A 482 16.20 -15.06 14.62
CA ALA A 482 16.70 -16.00 15.62
C ALA A 482 15.62 -16.97 16.12
N ASN A 483 15.83 -18.26 15.90
CA ASN A 483 14.96 -19.36 16.32
C ASN A 483 13.52 -19.28 15.76
N ILE A 484 13.33 -18.56 14.65
CA ILE A 484 12.04 -18.42 13.96
C ILE A 484 12.11 -18.98 12.51
N ARG A 485 13.28 -18.92 11.86
CA ARG A 485 13.56 -19.62 10.59
C ARG A 485 15.01 -20.10 10.55
N LYS A 486 15.34 -20.96 9.57
CA LYS A 486 16.74 -21.31 9.24
C LYS A 486 17.52 -20.05 8.90
N ILE A 487 18.73 -19.87 9.43
CA ILE A 487 19.59 -18.70 9.14
C ILE A 487 20.27 -18.85 7.78
N ASN A 488 20.82 -20.03 7.51
CA ASN A 488 21.42 -20.41 6.23
C ASN A 488 20.38 -21.16 5.37
N LEU A 489 20.15 -20.65 4.17
CA LEU A 489 19.18 -21.14 3.18
C LEU A 489 19.87 -21.81 1.97
N MET A 490 21.19 -22.06 2.03
CA MET A 490 21.95 -22.68 0.93
C MET A 490 21.33 -24.02 0.53
N ASN A 491 20.99 -24.89 1.48
CA ASN A 491 20.38 -26.18 1.18
C ASN A 491 19.01 -26.03 0.50
N ASP A 492 18.22 -25.02 0.88
CA ASP A 492 16.93 -24.74 0.24
C ASP A 492 17.15 -24.27 -1.21
N VAL A 493 18.16 -23.43 -1.46
CA VAL A 493 18.58 -23.02 -2.81
C VAL A 493 19.05 -24.22 -3.64
N LEU A 494 19.98 -25.04 -3.12
CA LEU A 494 20.50 -26.22 -3.81
C LEU A 494 19.38 -27.21 -4.16
N SER A 495 18.45 -27.43 -3.23
CA SER A 495 17.30 -28.31 -3.45
C SER A 495 16.38 -27.77 -4.55
N SER A 496 16.13 -26.46 -4.59
CA SER A 496 15.32 -25.84 -5.63
C SER A 496 15.94 -25.93 -7.03
N LEU A 497 17.27 -26.00 -7.14
CA LEU A 497 17.98 -26.07 -8.41
C LEU A 497 18.27 -27.51 -8.88
N LYS A 498 17.98 -28.51 -8.04
CA LYS A 498 18.28 -29.92 -8.32
C LYS A 498 17.64 -30.40 -9.62
N ASP A 499 16.35 -30.13 -9.79
CA ASP A 499 15.55 -30.55 -10.94
C ASP A 499 15.38 -29.44 -11.98
N TYR A 500 16.11 -28.33 -11.84
CA TYR A 500 16.09 -27.23 -12.79
C TYR A 500 16.67 -27.65 -14.14
N SER A 501 15.90 -27.45 -15.21
CA SER A 501 16.19 -28.01 -16.54
C SER A 501 16.70 -26.99 -17.55
N LEU A 502 16.46 -25.70 -17.33
CA LEU A 502 16.97 -24.67 -18.23
C LEU A 502 18.50 -24.56 -18.13
N SER A 503 19.13 -24.08 -19.21
CA SER A 503 20.58 -23.91 -19.24
C SER A 503 21.06 -22.88 -18.19
N LYS A 504 22.31 -22.99 -17.74
CA LYS A 504 22.88 -22.09 -16.70
C LYS A 504 22.89 -20.62 -17.09
N GLU A 505 22.85 -20.30 -18.39
CA GLU A 505 22.73 -18.93 -18.91
C GLU A 505 21.33 -18.33 -18.66
N ASN A 506 20.40 -19.10 -18.12
CA ASN A 506 19.10 -18.64 -17.61
C ASN A 506 19.13 -18.33 -16.12
N VAL A 507 20.22 -18.63 -15.39
CA VAL A 507 20.35 -18.40 -13.95
C VAL A 507 21.58 -17.53 -13.71
N LEU A 508 21.36 -16.22 -13.64
CA LEU A 508 22.42 -15.24 -13.43
C LEU A 508 22.46 -14.81 -11.97
N VAL A 509 23.60 -15.05 -11.30
CA VAL A 509 23.86 -14.58 -9.94
C VAL A 509 24.91 -13.48 -10.00
N MET A 510 24.50 -12.25 -9.75
CA MET A 510 25.39 -11.09 -9.78
C MET A 510 25.92 -10.78 -8.39
N GLY A 511 27.19 -10.41 -8.29
CA GLY A 511 27.81 -9.90 -7.06
C GLY A 511 29.15 -9.26 -7.36
N THR A 512 29.85 -8.73 -6.36
CA THR A 512 31.26 -8.35 -6.51
C THR A 512 32.09 -9.13 -5.50
N SER A 513 33.24 -9.62 -5.91
CA SER A 513 34.18 -10.30 -5.01
C SER A 513 34.66 -9.41 -3.87
N ASN A 514 34.53 -8.08 -4.00
CA ASN A 514 34.78 -7.10 -2.94
C ASN A 514 33.75 -7.12 -1.79
N VAL A 515 32.57 -7.74 -1.97
CA VAL A 515 31.54 -7.94 -0.93
C VAL A 515 31.56 -9.41 -0.51
N GLY A 516 32.62 -9.81 0.18
CA GLY A 516 32.86 -11.22 0.53
C GLY A 516 31.76 -11.88 1.37
N VAL A 517 31.01 -11.10 2.16
CA VAL A 517 29.96 -11.62 3.06
C VAL A 517 28.83 -12.34 2.33
N THR A 518 28.51 -11.93 1.12
CA THR A 518 27.53 -12.60 0.24
C THR A 518 28.23 -13.39 -0.86
N PHE A 519 29.32 -12.87 -1.43
CA PHE A 519 30.00 -13.50 -2.56
C PHE A 519 30.55 -14.89 -2.21
N LEU A 520 31.20 -15.04 -1.03
CA LEU A 520 31.79 -16.32 -0.61
C LEU A 520 30.75 -17.43 -0.45
N PRO A 521 29.62 -17.24 0.27
CA PRO A 521 28.53 -18.23 0.27
C PRO A 521 28.03 -18.61 -1.13
N ASN A 522 27.89 -17.64 -2.03
CA ASN A 522 27.37 -17.86 -3.38
C ASN A 522 28.31 -18.69 -4.28
N LEU A 523 29.60 -18.81 -3.95
CA LEU A 523 30.52 -19.70 -4.66
C LEU A 523 30.19 -21.20 -4.51
N GLN A 524 29.34 -21.56 -3.55
CA GLN A 524 28.89 -22.94 -3.36
C GLN A 524 27.76 -23.35 -4.32
N LEU A 525 27.22 -22.41 -5.10
CA LEU A 525 26.16 -22.70 -6.06
C LEU A 525 26.68 -23.58 -7.22
N PRO A 526 25.87 -24.51 -7.74
CA PRO A 526 26.28 -25.46 -8.78
C PRO A 526 26.60 -24.73 -10.09
N SER A 527 27.86 -24.79 -10.52
CA SER A 527 28.37 -24.06 -11.71
C SER A 527 27.85 -24.60 -13.04
N ASP A 528 27.29 -25.82 -13.05
CA ASP A 528 26.57 -26.41 -14.17
C ASP A 528 25.13 -25.89 -14.28
N LYS A 529 24.58 -25.30 -13.22
CA LYS A 529 23.23 -24.72 -13.18
C LYS A 529 23.22 -23.19 -13.11
N VAL A 530 24.29 -22.57 -12.63
CA VAL A 530 24.35 -21.14 -12.32
C VAL A 530 25.51 -20.47 -13.04
N THR A 531 25.24 -19.31 -13.62
CA THR A 531 26.28 -18.39 -14.11
C THR A 531 26.54 -17.32 -13.05
N MET A 532 27.67 -17.43 -12.37
CA MET A 532 28.18 -16.41 -11.47
C MET A 532 28.75 -15.23 -12.27
N VAL A 533 28.30 -14.02 -11.97
CA VAL A 533 28.75 -12.77 -12.59
C VAL A 533 29.42 -11.92 -11.51
N ASP A 534 30.74 -11.85 -11.55
CA ASP A 534 31.49 -10.83 -10.80
C ASP A 534 31.41 -9.50 -11.55
N LEU A 535 30.83 -8.49 -10.90
CA LEU A 535 30.64 -7.16 -11.46
C LEU A 535 31.94 -6.35 -11.48
N ASN A 536 32.99 -6.81 -10.80
CA ASN A 536 34.29 -6.12 -10.68
C ASN A 536 34.12 -4.65 -10.27
N MET A 537 33.19 -4.40 -9.35
CA MET A 537 32.90 -3.06 -8.84
C MET A 537 33.74 -2.78 -7.60
N ASP A 538 34.28 -1.57 -7.52
CA ASP A 538 34.98 -1.02 -6.35
C ASP A 538 33.97 -0.63 -5.25
N ILE A 539 33.26 -1.63 -4.72
CA ILE A 539 32.23 -1.52 -3.69
C ILE A 539 32.47 -2.63 -2.67
N PHE A 540 32.52 -2.27 -1.40
CA PHE A 540 32.83 -3.18 -0.30
C PHE A 540 31.66 -3.39 0.68
N ASP A 541 30.51 -2.75 0.41
CA ASP A 541 29.32 -2.82 1.25
C ASP A 541 28.11 -3.41 0.50
N HIS A 542 27.44 -4.37 1.14
CA HIS A 542 26.25 -5.06 0.62
C HIS A 542 25.06 -4.13 0.36
N ALA A 543 24.83 -3.15 1.25
CA ALA A 543 23.73 -2.22 1.11
C ALA A 543 23.96 -1.26 -0.06
N GLU A 544 25.22 -0.92 -0.34
CA GLU A 544 25.58 -0.06 -1.47
C GLU A 544 25.49 -0.78 -2.83
N LEU A 545 26.00 -2.02 -2.92
CA LEU A 545 26.13 -2.75 -4.19
C LEU A 545 24.81 -2.80 -4.98
N ASN A 546 23.71 -3.11 -4.31
CA ASN A 546 22.39 -3.25 -4.93
C ASN A 546 21.90 -1.94 -5.57
N GLY A 547 22.18 -0.79 -4.97
CA GLY A 547 21.79 0.51 -5.51
C GLY A 547 22.69 0.97 -6.66
N LYS A 548 23.98 0.65 -6.61
CA LYS A 548 24.97 1.09 -7.61
C LYS A 548 25.03 0.20 -8.85
N SER A 549 24.64 -1.06 -8.75
CA SER A 549 24.63 -2.02 -9.87
C SER A 549 23.33 -2.00 -10.70
N VAL A 550 22.39 -1.09 -10.42
CA VAL A 550 21.08 -1.01 -11.11
C VAL A 550 21.19 -1.02 -12.65
N PRO A 551 22.10 -0.26 -13.30
CA PRO A 551 22.23 -0.32 -14.76
C PRO A 551 22.60 -1.73 -15.29
N LEU A 552 23.48 -2.44 -14.58
CA LEU A 552 23.89 -3.80 -14.92
C LEU A 552 22.75 -4.79 -14.68
N GLN A 553 22.01 -4.62 -13.59
CA GLN A 553 20.81 -5.42 -13.31
C GLN A 553 19.79 -5.24 -14.45
N LEU A 554 19.51 -4.01 -14.88
CA LEU A 554 18.60 -3.74 -16.00
C LEU A 554 19.05 -4.37 -17.32
N ALA A 555 20.35 -4.32 -17.62
CA ALA A 555 20.88 -4.97 -18.82
C ALA A 555 20.60 -6.48 -18.80
N MET A 556 20.84 -7.14 -17.66
CA MET A 556 20.62 -8.58 -17.52
C MET A 556 19.15 -8.98 -17.44
N ILE A 557 18.30 -8.18 -16.77
CA ILE A 557 16.83 -8.36 -16.80
C ILE A 557 16.35 -8.34 -18.24
N ASN A 558 16.73 -7.31 -19.00
CA ASN A 558 16.32 -7.18 -20.39
C ASN A 558 16.83 -8.32 -21.25
N TYR A 559 18.10 -8.70 -21.10
CA TYR A 559 18.67 -9.85 -21.79
C TYR A 559 17.84 -11.12 -21.55
N LEU A 560 17.56 -11.48 -20.29
CA LEU A 560 16.78 -12.68 -19.97
C LEU A 560 15.34 -12.62 -20.51
N LEU A 561 14.72 -11.44 -20.50
CA LEU A 561 13.37 -11.22 -21.00
C LEU A 561 13.25 -11.39 -22.52
N ILE A 562 14.29 -11.00 -23.29
CA ILE A 562 14.18 -10.91 -24.75
C ILE A 562 15.07 -11.89 -25.51
N LYS A 563 16.06 -12.53 -24.88
CA LYS A 563 17.08 -13.32 -25.61
C LYS A 563 16.50 -14.40 -26.53
N ASP A 564 15.38 -15.01 -26.16
CA ASP A 564 14.74 -16.05 -26.96
C ASP A 564 13.86 -15.47 -28.10
N ASP A 565 13.59 -14.16 -28.06
CA ASP A 565 12.90 -13.42 -29.11
C ASP A 565 13.90 -12.71 -30.06
N LEU A 566 15.20 -12.71 -29.74
CA LEU A 566 16.24 -12.09 -30.56
C LEU A 566 16.80 -13.08 -31.57
N SER A 567 16.89 -12.64 -32.84
CA SER A 567 17.68 -13.33 -33.86
C SER A 567 19.04 -12.66 -34.00
N ILE A 568 20.07 -13.26 -33.41
CA ILE A 568 21.46 -12.85 -33.65
C ILE A 568 21.86 -13.43 -35.00
N ARG A 569 22.26 -12.56 -35.94
CA ARG A 569 22.64 -12.96 -37.30
C ARG A 569 24.14 -12.91 -37.49
N ASN A 570 24.68 -13.96 -38.12
CA ASN A 570 26.10 -14.03 -38.47
C ASN A 570 26.33 -13.85 -39.97
N SER A 571 25.27 -13.90 -40.78
CA SER A 571 25.33 -13.74 -42.23
C SER A 571 24.07 -13.08 -42.82
N ASN A 572 24.18 -12.54 -44.03
CA ASN A 572 23.06 -11.92 -44.76
C ASN A 572 22.02 -12.95 -45.27
N GLU A 573 22.37 -14.23 -45.32
CA GLU A 573 21.49 -15.29 -45.83
C GLU A 573 20.42 -15.70 -44.80
N GLU A 574 20.62 -15.35 -43.53
CA GLU A 574 19.72 -15.66 -42.40
C GLU A 574 18.46 -14.78 -42.33
N ILE A 575 18.28 -13.82 -43.26
CA ILE A 575 17.09 -12.96 -43.31
C ILE A 575 15.94 -13.70 -44.01
N LEU A 576 15.20 -14.51 -43.25
CA LEU A 576 14.00 -15.19 -43.73
C LEU A 576 12.99 -14.17 -44.31
N GLY A 577 12.77 -14.25 -45.63
CA GLY A 577 11.87 -13.38 -46.39
C GLY A 577 12.41 -11.97 -46.67
N GLY A 578 13.70 -11.71 -46.49
CA GLY A 578 14.34 -10.45 -46.87
C GLY A 578 14.06 -9.25 -45.96
N VAL A 579 14.73 -8.12 -46.22
CA VAL A 579 14.50 -6.84 -45.52
C VAL A 579 13.17 -6.21 -45.96
N VAL A 580 12.46 -5.53 -45.06
CA VAL A 580 11.26 -4.76 -45.43
C VAL A 580 11.71 -3.41 -45.98
N LEU A 581 11.34 -3.09 -47.23
CA LEU A 581 11.61 -1.81 -47.87
C LEU A 581 10.32 -1.01 -48.02
N SER A 582 10.43 0.32 -47.96
CA SER A 582 9.34 1.20 -48.34
C SER A 582 9.51 1.67 -49.79
N ILE A 583 8.39 1.85 -50.49
CA ILE A 583 8.37 2.37 -51.85
C ILE A 583 8.94 3.78 -51.92
N LYS A 584 8.70 4.60 -50.89
CA LYS A 584 9.25 5.95 -50.82
C LYS A 584 10.78 5.95 -50.81
N ASP A 585 11.39 5.03 -50.05
CA ASP A 585 12.84 4.92 -49.97
C ASP A 585 13.44 4.41 -51.30
N LEU A 586 12.73 3.49 -51.99
CA LEU A 586 13.09 3.03 -53.33
C LEU A 586 13.01 4.15 -54.36
N LYS A 587 11.96 4.97 -54.33
CA LYS A 587 11.77 6.11 -55.26
C LYS A 587 12.86 7.17 -55.16
N HIS A 588 13.50 7.30 -54.00
CA HIS A 588 14.52 8.32 -53.75
C HIS A 588 15.95 7.77 -53.81
N ASP A 589 16.15 6.55 -54.36
CA ASP A 589 17.43 5.84 -54.38
C ASP A 589 18.14 5.87 -53.01
N SER A 590 17.35 5.90 -51.93
CA SER A 590 17.86 6.13 -50.57
C SER A 590 18.38 4.84 -49.92
N VAL A 591 18.28 3.71 -50.61
CA VAL A 591 18.71 2.38 -50.16
C VAL A 591 19.56 1.72 -51.23
N ASN A 592 20.76 1.27 -50.86
CA ASN A 592 21.63 0.51 -51.75
C ASN A 592 21.24 -0.98 -51.79
N LEU A 593 20.73 -1.44 -52.93
CA LEU A 593 20.29 -2.82 -53.15
C LEU A 593 21.42 -3.77 -53.60
N SER A 594 22.66 -3.30 -53.81
CA SER A 594 23.75 -4.12 -54.36
C SER A 594 24.02 -5.39 -53.55
N ASN A 595 23.84 -5.31 -52.23
CA ASN A 595 24.12 -6.36 -51.26
C ASN A 595 22.84 -7.04 -50.73
N VAL A 596 21.69 -6.75 -51.33
CA VAL A 596 20.39 -7.31 -50.94
C VAL A 596 20.02 -8.41 -51.93
N ASN A 597 19.96 -9.66 -51.47
CA ASN A 597 19.50 -10.77 -52.30
C ASN A 597 17.98 -10.97 -52.19
N LYS A 598 17.36 -10.60 -51.07
CA LYS A 598 15.93 -10.75 -50.81
C LYS A 598 15.39 -9.54 -50.06
N PHE A 599 14.21 -9.06 -50.47
CA PHE A 599 13.47 -8.05 -49.74
C PHE A 599 11.96 -8.29 -49.82
N ARG A 600 11.20 -7.53 -49.06
CA ARG A 600 9.75 -7.54 -49.12
C ARG A 600 9.20 -6.12 -48.98
N ILE A 601 8.08 -5.84 -49.61
CA ILE A 601 7.39 -4.54 -49.56
C ILE A 601 5.98 -4.80 -49.04
N ARG A 602 5.50 -3.96 -48.11
CA ARG A 602 4.15 -4.12 -47.59
C ARG A 602 3.11 -3.79 -48.66
N ILE A 603 2.02 -4.54 -48.69
CA ILE A 603 0.95 -4.36 -49.68
C ILE A 603 0.30 -2.98 -49.56
N ASP A 604 0.09 -2.48 -48.34
CA ASP A 604 -0.48 -1.16 -48.11
C ASP A 604 0.43 -0.01 -48.55
N ASP A 605 1.74 -0.26 -48.62
CA ASP A 605 2.70 0.72 -49.15
C ASP A 605 2.53 0.90 -50.66
N PHE A 606 2.17 -0.16 -51.40
CA PHE A 606 1.80 -0.04 -52.82
C PHE A 606 0.52 0.78 -53.02
N ILE A 607 -0.49 0.56 -52.17
CA ILE A 607 -1.77 1.28 -52.23
C ILE A 607 -1.56 2.78 -52.00
N THR A 608 -0.67 3.13 -51.09
CA THR A 608 -0.38 4.54 -50.76
C THR A 608 0.58 5.22 -51.73
N ASN A 609 1.15 4.47 -52.67
CA ASN A 609 2.13 4.95 -53.65
C ASN A 609 1.79 4.49 -55.08
N GLU A 610 0.61 4.89 -55.58
CA GLU A 610 0.09 4.48 -56.90
C GLU A 610 1.08 4.74 -58.07
N ASP A 611 1.94 5.77 -57.97
CA ASP A 611 2.99 6.08 -58.96
C ASP A 611 4.26 5.20 -58.84
N PHE A 612 4.15 3.97 -58.36
CA PHE A 612 5.31 3.07 -58.26
C PHE A 612 5.75 2.57 -59.64
N ASN A 613 7.00 2.84 -60.03
CA ASN A 613 7.59 2.33 -61.27
C ASN A 613 8.31 1.00 -61.02
N ALA A 614 7.99 -0.04 -61.79
CA ALA A 614 8.66 -1.35 -61.73
C ALA A 614 10.17 -1.28 -62.04
N ASP A 615 10.66 -0.21 -62.68
CA ASP A 615 12.07 0.01 -62.97
C ASP A 615 12.95 0.03 -61.70
N PHE A 616 12.41 0.43 -60.54
CA PHE A 616 13.13 0.41 -59.25
C PHE A 616 13.48 -1.02 -58.78
N LEU A 617 12.83 -2.04 -59.35
CA LEU A 617 13.03 -3.44 -59.00
C LEU A 617 13.82 -4.20 -60.07
N LYS A 618 14.44 -3.49 -61.02
CA LYS A 618 15.21 -4.10 -62.10
C LYS A 618 16.34 -4.97 -61.54
N GLY A 619 16.35 -6.25 -61.91
CA GLY A 619 17.27 -7.26 -61.38
C GLY A 619 16.70 -8.08 -60.22
N PHE A 620 15.43 -7.87 -59.85
CA PHE A 620 14.71 -8.68 -58.87
C PHE A 620 13.41 -9.23 -59.47
N ILE A 621 13.02 -10.41 -59.01
CA ILE A 621 11.79 -11.09 -59.39
C ILE A 621 10.86 -11.23 -58.19
N LEU A 622 9.56 -11.07 -58.41
CA LEU A 622 8.55 -11.34 -57.39
C LEU A 622 8.44 -12.86 -57.18
N ILE A 623 8.68 -13.31 -55.95
CA ILE A 623 8.67 -14.74 -55.58
C ILE A 623 7.30 -15.16 -55.07
N LYS A 624 6.68 -14.35 -54.19
CA LYS A 624 5.36 -14.63 -53.64
C LYS A 624 4.71 -13.36 -53.07
N THR A 625 3.42 -13.45 -52.81
CA THR A 625 2.66 -12.45 -52.05
C THR A 625 1.88 -13.16 -50.95
N ASP A 626 1.94 -12.65 -49.72
CA ASP A 626 1.06 -13.08 -48.62
C ASP A 626 0.05 -11.97 -48.27
N GLU A 627 -0.62 -12.05 -47.13
CA GLU A 627 -1.62 -11.05 -46.73
C GLU A 627 -1.04 -9.67 -46.44
N LEU A 628 0.26 -9.57 -46.16
CA LEU A 628 0.91 -8.34 -45.70
C LEU A 628 2.00 -7.85 -46.66
N TYR A 629 2.66 -8.74 -47.39
CA TYR A 629 3.87 -8.45 -48.13
C TYR A 629 3.93 -9.07 -49.53
N GLN A 630 4.56 -8.34 -50.45
CA GLN A 630 5.16 -8.89 -51.66
C GLN A 630 6.63 -9.19 -51.41
N PHE A 631 7.11 -10.38 -51.79
CA PHE A 631 8.48 -10.86 -51.57
C PHE A 631 9.25 -10.92 -52.88
N TRP A 632 10.46 -10.37 -52.88
CA TRP A 632 11.29 -10.19 -54.06
C TRP A 632 12.69 -10.78 -53.83
N GLU A 633 13.27 -11.37 -54.88
CA GLU A 633 14.59 -12.01 -54.85
C GLU A 633 15.40 -11.63 -56.09
N LYS A 634 16.71 -11.46 -55.91
CA LYS A 634 17.62 -11.06 -56.98
C LYS A 634 17.75 -12.19 -58.00
N TYR A 635 17.71 -11.82 -59.29
CA TYR A 635 17.89 -12.75 -60.41
C TYR A 635 19.34 -13.27 -60.49
#